data_AF-A0A355YQ13-F1
#
_entry.id   AF-A0A355YQ13-F1
#
_cell.length_a   1.000
_cell.length_b   1.000
_cell.length_c   1.000
_cell.angle_alpha   90.00
_cell.angle_beta   90.00
_cell.angle_gamma   90.00
#
_symmetry.space_group_name_H-M   'P 1'
#
loop_
_entity.id
_entity.type
_entity.pdbx_description
1 polymer ?
#
loop_
_entity_poly.entity_id
_entity_poly.type
_entity_poly.pdbx_seq_one_letter_code
_entity_poly.pdbx_strand_id
1 'polypeptide(L)'
;ALKMGENGDVDIVLVHAKASEEEFVANGFGVERFQVMYNDFVVIGPTEPIAATDDIESVFQTIQDDQLTFVSRGDDSGTDKKEKGIWKKLEIDPSQNPNYLESGQGMGATITMADEKKAYCLTDRGTWLKMKNDADVELQMDIVCEGAPDLLNQYGIIAVNPEKYPEVNNEAANTMIEWICSPEVQDLIANYGVDQYGEALFTPNANE
;
A
#
# COMPACT_ATOMS: atom_id res chain seq x y z
N ALA A 1 5.25 1.73 -12.06
CA ALA A 1 4.55 2.99 -12.40
C ALA A 1 5.52 4.16 -12.51
N LEU A 2 6.13 4.64 -11.42
CA LEU A 2 7.07 5.78 -11.46
C LEU A 2 8.19 5.60 -12.50
N LYS A 3 8.78 4.41 -12.59
CA LYS A 3 9.80 4.13 -13.61
C LYS A 3 9.32 4.29 -15.06
N MET A 4 8.06 3.94 -15.33
CA MET A 4 7.46 4.15 -16.65
C MET A 4 7.26 5.64 -16.92
N GLY A 5 6.83 6.40 -15.91
CA GLY A 5 6.75 7.87 -16.00
C GLY A 5 8.12 8.52 -16.22
N GLU A 6 9.18 8.03 -15.56
CA GLU A 6 10.55 8.51 -15.76
C GLU A 6 11.08 8.26 -17.18
N ASN A 7 10.55 7.25 -17.87
CA ASN A 7 10.91 6.95 -19.24
C ASN A 7 10.04 7.70 -20.26
N GLY A 8 8.93 8.34 -19.81
CA GLY A 8 7.93 8.92 -20.71
C GLY A 8 7.02 7.88 -21.38
N ASP A 9 6.94 6.65 -20.83
CA ASP A 9 6.16 5.55 -21.40
C ASP A 9 4.65 5.64 -21.08
N VAL A 10 4.26 6.57 -20.20
CA VAL A 10 2.89 6.81 -19.75
C VAL A 10 2.63 8.31 -19.62
N ASP A 11 1.35 8.72 -19.68
CA ASP A 11 0.96 10.13 -19.55
C ASP A 11 0.79 10.57 -18.09
N ILE A 12 0.48 9.62 -17.22
CA ILE A 12 0.10 9.86 -15.82
C ILE A 12 0.54 8.69 -14.95
N VAL A 13 0.83 8.97 -13.68
CA VAL A 13 1.07 7.96 -12.65
C VAL A 13 0.10 8.17 -11.48
N LEU A 14 -0.56 7.11 -11.06
CA LEU A 14 -1.36 7.03 -9.84
C LEU A 14 -0.68 5.99 -8.94
N VAL A 15 -0.07 6.44 -7.85
CA VAL A 15 0.79 5.63 -6.97
C VAL A 15 0.55 6.01 -5.50
N HIS A 16 1.20 5.32 -4.57
CA HIS A 16 0.96 5.46 -3.13
C HIS A 16 2.28 5.45 -2.30
N ALA A 17 3.27 6.19 -2.79
CA ALA A 17 4.60 6.34 -2.20
C ALA A 17 5.00 7.82 -2.20
N LYS A 18 4.39 8.62 -1.31
CA LYS A 18 4.52 10.09 -1.26
C LYS A 18 5.97 10.60 -1.40
N ALA A 19 6.92 10.00 -0.68
CA ALA A 19 8.32 10.43 -0.78
C ALA A 19 8.91 10.22 -2.20
N SER A 20 8.64 9.08 -2.83
CA SER A 20 9.07 8.80 -4.21
C SER A 20 8.32 9.64 -5.25
N GLU A 21 7.06 9.99 -4.98
CA GLU A 21 6.26 10.92 -5.78
C GLU A 21 6.81 12.34 -5.74
N GLU A 22 7.15 12.85 -4.55
CA GLU A 22 7.78 14.16 -4.36
C GLU A 22 9.15 14.22 -5.04
N GLU A 23 9.96 13.16 -4.93
CA GLU A 23 11.23 13.04 -5.65
C GLU A 23 11.04 13.01 -7.18
N PHE A 24 10.02 12.29 -7.66
CA PHE A 24 9.68 12.22 -9.09
C PHE A 24 9.34 13.61 -9.67
N VAL A 25 8.57 14.42 -8.93
CA VAL A 25 8.27 15.81 -9.30
C VAL A 25 9.52 16.68 -9.19
N ALA A 26 10.29 16.58 -8.10
CA ALA A 26 11.50 17.38 -7.89
C ALA A 26 12.58 17.15 -8.96
N ASN A 27 12.67 15.92 -9.48
CA ASN A 27 13.56 15.55 -10.57
C ASN A 27 13.02 15.93 -11.98
N GLY A 28 11.87 16.61 -12.04
CA GLY A 28 11.27 17.14 -13.26
C GLY A 28 10.63 16.08 -14.16
N PHE A 29 10.36 14.88 -13.65
CA PHE A 29 9.66 13.83 -14.40
C PHE A 29 8.14 14.00 -14.36
N GLY A 30 7.62 14.56 -13.27
CA GLY A 30 6.20 14.93 -13.12
C GLY A 30 6.02 16.43 -12.96
N VAL A 31 4.79 16.90 -13.18
CA VAL A 31 4.44 18.33 -13.05
C VAL A 31 4.10 18.70 -11.61
N GLU A 32 3.04 18.09 -11.07
CA GLU A 32 2.51 18.39 -9.74
C GLU A 32 1.81 17.15 -9.20
N ARG A 33 1.87 16.97 -7.87
CA ARG A 33 1.23 15.88 -7.17
C ARG A 33 -0.09 16.32 -6.56
N PHE A 34 -1.16 15.63 -6.93
CA PHE A 34 -2.48 15.81 -6.33
C PHE A 34 -2.82 14.63 -5.41
N GLN A 35 -3.40 14.91 -4.25
CA GLN A 35 -4.01 13.86 -3.41
C GLN A 35 -5.29 13.38 -4.07
N VAL A 36 -5.64 12.12 -3.85
CA VAL A 36 -6.87 11.53 -4.40
C VAL A 36 -7.66 10.85 -3.30
N MET A 37 -7.04 9.90 -2.63
CA MET A 37 -7.65 9.06 -1.62
C MET A 37 -6.57 8.40 -0.80
N TYR A 38 -6.94 7.82 0.33
CA TYR A 38 -6.09 6.89 1.04
C TYR A 38 -6.87 5.62 1.36
N ASN A 39 -6.15 4.52 1.46
CA ASN A 39 -6.57 3.40 2.29
C ASN A 39 -5.54 3.23 3.40
N ASP A 40 -5.55 2.08 4.05
CA ASP A 40 -4.57 1.72 5.05
C ASP A 40 -3.95 0.36 4.75
N PHE A 41 -2.75 0.21 5.28
CA PHE A 41 -2.15 -1.08 5.51
C PHE A 41 -2.68 -1.68 6.80
N VAL A 42 -2.65 -2.99 6.89
CA VAL A 42 -2.91 -3.75 8.10
C VAL A 42 -1.80 -4.77 8.26
N VAL A 43 -1.50 -5.12 9.51
CA VAL A 43 -0.73 -6.34 9.79
C VAL A 43 -1.73 -7.45 10.01
N ILE A 44 -1.56 -8.54 9.25
CA ILE A 44 -2.30 -9.78 9.45
C ILE A 44 -1.38 -10.82 10.09
N GLY A 45 -1.97 -11.74 10.84
CA GLY A 45 -1.28 -12.85 11.49
C GLY A 45 -2.18 -14.08 11.64
N PRO A 46 -1.67 -15.20 12.15
CA PRO A 46 -2.46 -16.44 12.33
C PRO A 46 -3.63 -16.25 13.32
N THR A 47 -4.65 -17.12 13.30
CA THR A 47 -5.85 -17.06 14.17
C THR A 47 -5.60 -17.23 15.67
N GLU A 48 -4.40 -17.67 16.08
CA GLU A 48 -3.90 -17.53 17.45
C GLU A 48 -2.75 -16.49 17.48
N PRO A 49 -3.02 -15.20 17.20
CA PRO A 49 -1.96 -14.20 17.06
C PRO A 49 -1.59 -13.57 18.41
N ILE A 50 -0.61 -12.69 18.37
CA ILE A 50 -0.50 -11.59 19.33
C ILE A 50 -1.84 -10.82 19.43
N ALA A 51 -2.08 -10.17 20.55
CA ALA A 51 -3.32 -9.41 20.76
C ALA A 51 -3.46 -8.28 19.71
N ALA A 52 -4.65 -8.14 19.14
CA ALA A 52 -4.95 -7.07 18.19
C ALA A 52 -4.78 -5.69 18.85
N THR A 53 -4.14 -4.76 18.15
CA THR A 53 -3.76 -3.45 18.68
C THR A 53 -3.62 -2.40 17.56
N ASP A 54 -3.71 -1.12 17.89
CA ASP A 54 -3.33 -0.02 16.99
C ASP A 54 -1.86 0.42 17.16
N ASP A 55 -1.14 -0.22 18.08
CA ASP A 55 0.28 0.02 18.35
C ASP A 55 1.17 -0.82 17.43
N ILE A 56 1.53 -0.24 16.27
CA ILE A 56 2.40 -0.87 15.28
C ILE A 56 3.81 -1.16 15.81
N GLU A 57 4.32 -0.34 16.73
CA GLU A 57 5.64 -0.51 17.33
C GLU A 57 5.64 -1.76 18.20
N SER A 58 4.63 -1.93 19.05
CA SER A 58 4.48 -3.13 19.87
C SER A 58 4.41 -4.41 19.03
N VAL A 59 3.71 -4.38 17.89
CA VAL A 59 3.61 -5.55 16.99
C VAL A 59 4.96 -5.91 16.38
N PHE A 60 5.66 -4.95 15.77
CA PHE A 60 6.94 -5.22 15.12
C PHE A 60 8.02 -5.62 16.13
N GLN A 61 8.03 -5.01 17.31
CA GLN A 61 8.92 -5.39 18.40
C GLN A 61 8.66 -6.82 18.88
N THR A 62 7.39 -7.20 19.07
CA THR A 62 7.03 -8.57 19.48
C THR A 62 7.43 -9.59 18.43
N ILE A 63 7.18 -9.31 17.14
CA ILE A 63 7.58 -10.19 16.04
C ILE A 63 9.10 -10.41 16.06
N GLN A 64 9.88 -9.36 16.33
CA GLN A 64 11.32 -9.45 16.41
C GLN A 64 11.80 -10.21 17.64
N ASP A 65 11.32 -9.85 18.83
CA ASP A 65 11.81 -10.38 20.12
C ASP A 65 11.47 -11.86 20.28
N ASP A 66 10.26 -12.26 19.87
CA ASP A 66 9.81 -13.66 19.92
C ASP A 66 10.22 -14.44 18.66
N GLN A 67 10.92 -13.80 17.72
CA GLN A 67 11.33 -14.35 16.42
C GLN A 67 10.17 -15.00 15.67
N LEU A 68 9.00 -14.35 15.69
CA LEU A 68 7.82 -14.83 14.99
C LEU A 68 8.06 -14.79 13.48
N THR A 69 7.46 -15.71 12.74
CA THR A 69 7.61 -15.75 11.28
C THR A 69 6.95 -14.51 10.68
N PHE A 70 7.70 -13.77 9.86
CA PHE A 70 7.20 -12.62 9.10
C PHE A 70 7.47 -12.85 7.62
N VAL A 71 6.47 -12.65 6.77
CA VAL A 71 6.62 -12.75 5.31
C VAL A 71 6.56 -11.36 4.70
N SER A 72 7.71 -10.90 4.23
CA SER A 72 7.87 -9.73 3.39
C SER A 72 7.56 -10.03 1.92
N ARG A 73 7.10 -8.99 1.23
CA ARG A 73 7.00 -8.99 -0.24
C ARG A 73 8.37 -9.16 -0.88
N GLY A 74 9.39 -8.41 -0.42
CA GLY A 74 10.75 -8.50 -0.95
C GLY A 74 10.88 -8.17 -2.44
N ASP A 75 9.99 -7.33 -2.98
CA ASP A 75 9.83 -7.10 -4.44
C ASP A 75 10.00 -5.64 -4.89
N ASP A 76 10.50 -4.74 -4.02
CA ASP A 76 10.66 -3.29 -4.23
C ASP A 76 9.34 -2.53 -4.54
N SER A 77 8.18 -3.17 -4.27
CA SER A 77 6.88 -2.52 -4.39
C SER A 77 6.63 -1.46 -3.31
N GLY A 78 5.53 -0.72 -3.45
CA GLY A 78 5.10 0.22 -2.41
C GLY A 78 4.86 -0.44 -1.05
N THR A 79 4.30 -1.66 -1.02
CA THR A 79 4.11 -2.42 0.24
C THR A 79 5.45 -2.86 0.84
N ASP A 80 6.39 -3.34 0.03
CA ASP A 80 7.75 -3.70 0.48
C ASP A 80 8.47 -2.49 1.08
N LYS A 81 8.41 -1.35 0.40
CA LYS A 81 9.00 -0.09 0.88
C LYS A 81 8.34 0.41 2.17
N LYS A 82 7.02 0.24 2.30
CA LYS A 82 6.28 0.60 3.50
C LYS A 82 6.73 -0.22 4.70
N GLU A 83 6.75 -1.54 4.54
CA GLU A 83 7.19 -2.49 5.57
C GLU A 83 8.64 -2.24 6.00
N LYS A 84 9.58 -2.14 5.05
CA LYS A 84 10.98 -1.79 5.33
C LYS A 84 11.12 -0.42 6.00
N GLY A 85 10.25 0.53 5.64
CA GLY A 85 10.17 1.85 6.27
C GLY A 85 9.79 1.77 7.74
N ILE A 86 8.85 0.90 8.11
CA ILE A 86 8.44 0.68 9.51
C ILE A 86 9.61 0.08 10.32
N TRP A 87 10.22 -1.02 9.85
CA TRP A 87 11.38 -1.61 10.55
C TRP A 87 12.50 -0.59 10.79
N LYS A 88 12.85 0.17 9.74
CA LYS A 88 13.89 1.19 9.82
C LYS A 88 13.54 2.30 10.81
N LYS A 89 12.28 2.76 10.83
CA LYS A 89 11.81 3.80 11.76
C LYS A 89 11.90 3.35 13.22
N LEU A 90 11.62 2.07 13.47
CA LEU A 90 11.71 1.46 14.80
C LEU A 90 13.13 1.03 15.18
N GLU A 91 14.12 1.25 14.30
CA GLU A 91 15.51 0.81 14.49
C GLU A 91 15.66 -0.71 14.71
N ILE A 92 14.72 -1.49 14.17
CA ILE A 92 14.74 -2.95 14.22
C ILE A 92 15.36 -3.47 12.92
N ASP A 93 16.36 -4.36 13.04
CA ASP A 93 16.95 -5.08 11.91
C ASP A 93 16.25 -6.43 11.69
N PRO A 94 15.34 -6.55 10.71
CA PRO A 94 14.61 -7.79 10.47
C PRO A 94 15.52 -8.95 10.05
N SER A 95 16.74 -8.68 9.57
CA SER A 95 17.69 -9.74 9.19
C SER A 95 18.22 -10.53 10.40
N GLN A 96 18.06 -10.00 11.62
CA GLN A 96 18.37 -10.73 12.85
C GLN A 96 17.28 -11.74 13.25
N ASN A 97 16.09 -11.66 12.65
CA ASN A 97 15.05 -12.66 12.82
C ASN A 97 15.23 -13.75 11.74
N PRO A 98 15.64 -14.99 12.11
CA PRO A 98 15.84 -16.08 11.14
C PRO A 98 14.54 -16.51 10.45
N ASN A 99 13.38 -16.09 10.97
CA ASN A 99 12.05 -16.36 10.41
C ASN A 99 11.49 -15.17 9.63
N TYR A 100 12.31 -14.16 9.32
CA TYR A 100 11.98 -13.14 8.32
C TYR A 100 12.19 -13.71 6.92
N LEU A 101 11.10 -13.82 6.16
CA LEU A 101 11.07 -14.48 4.85
C LEU A 101 10.69 -13.46 3.77
N GLU A 102 11.38 -13.51 2.64
CA GLU A 102 11.01 -12.74 1.46
C GLU A 102 10.33 -13.65 0.45
N SER A 103 9.09 -13.33 0.08
CA SER A 103 8.35 -14.08 -0.95
C SER A 103 8.85 -13.80 -2.36
N GLY A 104 9.34 -12.57 -2.63
CA GLY A 104 9.72 -12.09 -3.96
C GLY A 104 8.54 -12.02 -4.94
N GLN A 105 7.31 -11.95 -4.41
CA GLN A 105 6.07 -12.12 -5.16
C GLN A 105 5.08 -10.99 -4.85
N GLY A 106 4.00 -10.93 -5.65
CA GLY A 106 2.89 -10.00 -5.41
C GLY A 106 2.08 -10.37 -4.17
N MET A 107 1.31 -9.38 -3.68
CA MET A 107 0.60 -9.44 -2.38
C MET A 107 -0.24 -10.69 -2.18
N GLY A 108 -0.94 -11.16 -3.23
CA GLY A 108 -1.76 -12.36 -3.15
C GLY A 108 -0.97 -13.61 -2.74
N ALA A 109 0.15 -13.86 -3.41
CA ALA A 109 0.97 -15.01 -3.11
C ALA A 109 1.71 -14.86 -1.77
N THR A 110 2.07 -13.63 -1.38
CA THR A 110 2.66 -13.33 -0.06
C THR A 110 1.68 -13.66 1.08
N ILE A 111 0.39 -13.29 0.95
CA ILE A 111 -0.64 -13.65 1.95
C ILE A 111 -0.83 -15.16 2.01
N THR A 112 -0.92 -15.85 0.86
CA THR A 112 -1.02 -17.32 0.84
C THR A 112 0.17 -17.98 1.54
N MET A 113 1.39 -17.49 1.29
CA MET A 113 2.58 -17.98 1.98
C MET A 113 2.53 -17.71 3.49
N ALA A 114 2.01 -16.54 3.89
CA ALA A 114 1.86 -16.20 5.29
C ALA A 114 0.86 -17.14 6.00
N ASP A 115 -0.27 -17.44 5.37
CA ASP A 115 -1.26 -18.40 5.87
C ASP A 115 -0.67 -19.81 6.04
N GLU A 116 -0.02 -20.34 4.99
CA GLU A 116 0.63 -21.66 5.01
C GLU A 116 1.70 -21.78 6.12
N LYS A 117 2.40 -20.67 6.41
CA LYS A 117 3.48 -20.63 7.39
C LYS A 117 3.02 -20.17 8.77
N LYS A 118 1.74 -19.82 8.95
CA LYS A 118 1.21 -19.20 10.17
C LYS A 118 2.04 -17.97 10.57
N ALA A 119 2.28 -17.09 9.61
CA ALA A 119 3.19 -15.97 9.72
C ALA A 119 2.46 -14.63 9.71
N TYR A 120 3.17 -13.59 10.14
CA TYR A 120 2.72 -12.21 10.06
C TYR A 120 3.08 -11.61 8.70
N CYS A 121 2.26 -10.68 8.21
CA CYS A 121 2.52 -9.97 6.95
C CYS A 121 1.87 -8.58 6.97
N LEU A 122 2.53 -7.59 6.37
CA LEU A 122 1.92 -6.30 6.06
C LEU A 122 1.21 -6.37 4.70
N THR A 123 -0.06 -5.98 4.65
CA THR A 123 -0.86 -5.95 3.43
C THR A 123 -1.74 -4.71 3.35
N ASP A 124 -2.13 -4.28 2.15
CA ASP A 124 -3.22 -3.32 2.01
C ASP A 124 -4.57 -3.98 2.37
N ARG A 125 -5.45 -3.21 3.02
CA ARG A 125 -6.76 -3.72 3.48
C ARG A 125 -7.63 -4.24 2.36
N GLY A 126 -7.64 -3.56 1.21
CA GLY A 126 -8.44 -3.96 0.05
C GLY A 126 -8.08 -5.36 -0.47
N THR A 127 -6.79 -5.63 -0.62
CA THR A 127 -6.29 -6.96 -1.01
C THR A 127 -6.63 -8.00 0.05
N TRP A 128 -6.46 -7.69 1.34
CA TRP A 128 -6.81 -8.61 2.41
C TRP A 128 -8.30 -8.99 2.39
N LEU A 129 -9.20 -8.00 2.36
CA LEU A 129 -10.65 -8.24 2.34
C LEU A 129 -11.08 -9.02 1.11
N LYS A 130 -10.54 -8.66 -0.06
CA LYS A 130 -10.79 -9.39 -1.30
C LYS A 130 -10.32 -10.83 -1.19
N MET A 131 -9.10 -11.07 -0.72
CA MET A 131 -8.58 -12.42 -0.57
C MET A 131 -9.37 -13.25 0.44
N LYS A 132 -9.73 -12.68 1.59
CA LYS A 132 -10.56 -13.36 2.59
C LYS A 132 -11.94 -13.72 2.03
N ASN A 133 -12.52 -12.84 1.21
CA ASN A 133 -13.82 -13.06 0.59
C ASN A 133 -13.78 -14.07 -0.57
N ASP A 134 -12.74 -14.03 -1.39
CA ASP A 134 -12.63 -14.84 -2.62
C ASP A 134 -11.99 -16.22 -2.39
N ALA A 135 -11.50 -16.52 -1.17
CA ALA A 135 -10.80 -17.76 -0.88
C ALA A 135 -11.74 -18.98 -0.87
N ASP A 136 -11.42 -20.00 -1.68
CA ASP A 136 -12.13 -21.29 -1.68
C ASP A 136 -11.96 -22.06 -0.35
N VAL A 137 -10.81 -21.85 0.32
CA VAL A 137 -10.49 -22.38 1.65
C VAL A 137 -10.26 -21.19 2.57
N GLU A 138 -10.95 -21.18 3.70
CA GLU A 138 -10.87 -20.10 4.69
C GLU A 138 -9.42 -19.88 5.15
N LEU A 139 -8.89 -18.68 4.90
CA LEU A 139 -7.60 -18.24 5.40
C LEU A 139 -7.63 -18.21 6.92
N GLN A 140 -6.67 -18.86 7.56
CA GLN A 140 -6.53 -18.93 9.02
C GLN A 140 -5.70 -17.74 9.52
N MET A 141 -6.11 -16.54 9.09
CA MET A 141 -5.46 -15.28 9.44
C MET A 141 -6.48 -14.21 9.81
N ASP A 142 -6.08 -13.31 10.71
CA ASP A 142 -6.85 -12.15 11.12
C ASP A 142 -5.99 -10.89 11.16
N ILE A 143 -6.65 -9.73 11.15
CA ILE A 143 -5.99 -8.44 11.37
C ILE A 143 -5.53 -8.38 12.83
N VAL A 144 -4.23 -8.14 13.02
CA VAL A 144 -3.61 -7.98 14.35
C VAL A 144 -3.18 -6.54 14.59
N CYS A 145 -3.03 -5.74 13.54
CA CYS A 145 -2.79 -4.31 13.68
C CYS A 145 -3.43 -3.49 12.59
N GLU A 146 -4.15 -2.44 12.99
CA GLU A 146 -4.81 -1.47 12.12
C GLU A 146 -4.95 -0.11 12.80
N GLY A 147 -5.21 0.95 12.04
CA GLY A 147 -5.49 2.28 12.59
C GLY A 147 -4.26 3.10 13.04
N ALA A 148 -3.06 2.51 13.08
CA ALA A 148 -1.84 3.23 13.38
C ALA A 148 -1.59 4.33 12.31
N PRO A 149 -1.14 5.54 12.67
CA PRO A 149 -0.83 6.60 11.69
C PRO A 149 0.19 6.17 10.63
N ASP A 150 1.15 5.34 11.03
CA ASP A 150 2.16 4.78 10.13
C ASP A 150 1.58 3.75 9.16
N LEU A 151 0.34 3.32 9.28
CA LEU A 151 -0.31 2.41 8.33
C LEU A 151 -1.08 3.15 7.23
N LEU A 152 -1.17 4.48 7.28
CA LEU A 152 -1.82 5.26 6.23
C LEU A 152 -1.14 5.04 4.87
N ASN A 153 -1.94 4.80 3.83
CA ASN A 153 -1.49 4.58 2.46
C ASN A 153 -2.13 5.60 1.52
N GLN A 154 -1.51 6.77 1.44
CA GLN A 154 -1.97 7.90 0.64
C GLN A 154 -1.67 7.68 -0.84
N TYR A 155 -2.70 7.74 -1.68
CA TYR A 155 -2.57 7.77 -3.13
C TYR A 155 -2.37 9.20 -3.63
N GLY A 156 -1.47 9.35 -4.60
CA GLY A 156 -1.22 10.57 -5.33
C GLY A 156 -1.25 10.34 -6.84
N ILE A 157 -1.76 11.33 -7.56
CA ILE A 157 -1.80 11.35 -9.02
C ILE A 157 -0.92 12.48 -9.57
N ILE A 158 -0.14 12.17 -10.61
CA ILE A 158 0.88 13.07 -11.17
C ILE A 158 0.90 12.92 -12.68
N ALA A 159 0.70 14.02 -13.41
CA ALA A 159 0.93 14.06 -14.85
C ALA A 159 2.43 14.02 -15.15
N VAL A 160 2.82 13.23 -16.16
CA VAL A 160 4.21 13.19 -16.64
C VAL A 160 4.53 14.50 -17.37
N ASN A 161 5.74 15.03 -17.16
CA ASN A 161 6.11 16.37 -17.57
C ASN A 161 6.21 16.49 -19.12
N PRO A 162 5.33 17.25 -19.79
CA PRO A 162 5.34 17.39 -21.24
C PRO A 162 6.52 18.20 -21.77
N GLU A 163 7.14 19.06 -20.95
CA GLU A 163 8.37 19.77 -21.35
C GLU A 163 9.54 18.81 -21.55
N LYS A 164 9.56 17.72 -20.76
CA LYS A 164 10.58 16.68 -20.83
C LYS A 164 10.24 15.60 -21.85
N TYR A 165 8.95 15.27 -21.97
CA TYR A 165 8.43 14.24 -22.88
C TYR A 165 7.34 14.81 -23.78
N PRO A 166 7.67 15.40 -24.95
CA PRO A 166 6.70 16.11 -25.79
C PRO A 166 5.57 15.24 -26.35
N GLU A 167 5.73 13.91 -26.37
CA GLU A 167 4.76 12.96 -26.93
C GLU A 167 3.68 12.54 -25.92
N VAL A 168 3.81 12.90 -24.64
CA VAL A 168 2.79 12.55 -23.63
C VAL A 168 1.52 13.36 -23.84
N ASN A 169 0.37 12.72 -23.62
CA ASN A 169 -0.94 13.34 -23.74
C ASN A 169 -1.28 14.14 -22.47
N ASN A 170 -0.72 15.35 -22.38
CA ASN A 170 -0.92 16.22 -21.22
C ASN A 170 -2.38 16.63 -21.02
N GLU A 171 -3.15 16.84 -22.10
CA GLU A 171 -4.57 17.20 -22.02
C GLU A 171 -5.38 16.07 -21.37
N ALA A 172 -5.18 14.83 -21.80
CA ALA A 172 -5.85 13.68 -21.20
C ALA A 172 -5.40 13.44 -19.75
N ALA A 173 -4.12 13.62 -19.44
CA ALA A 173 -3.60 13.49 -18.08
C ALA A 173 -4.29 14.49 -17.13
N ASN A 174 -4.35 15.78 -17.49
CA ASN A 174 -5.03 16.79 -16.69
C ASN A 174 -6.53 16.53 -16.59
N THR A 175 -7.17 16.09 -17.67
CA THR A 175 -8.60 15.72 -17.65
C THR A 175 -8.87 14.59 -16.66
N MET A 176 -7.98 13.58 -16.59
CA MET A 176 -8.08 12.48 -15.63
C MET A 176 -7.88 12.95 -14.19
N ILE A 177 -6.94 13.86 -13.95
CA ILE A 177 -6.70 14.46 -12.62
C ILE A 177 -7.94 15.25 -12.16
N GLU A 178 -8.47 16.12 -13.03
CA GLU A 178 -9.68 16.90 -12.73
C GLU A 178 -10.88 15.99 -12.45
N TRP A 179 -11.05 14.94 -13.26
CA TRP A 179 -12.14 13.98 -13.09
C TRP A 179 -12.02 13.22 -11.77
N ILE A 180 -10.86 12.62 -11.46
CA ILE A 180 -10.70 11.78 -10.26
C ILE A 180 -10.76 12.59 -8.95
N CYS A 181 -10.36 13.87 -9.00
CA CYS A 181 -10.45 14.80 -7.87
C CYS A 181 -11.82 15.50 -7.76
N SER A 182 -12.72 15.31 -8.74
CA SER A 182 -14.04 15.95 -8.72
C SER A 182 -14.91 15.44 -7.56
N PRO A 183 -15.84 16.25 -7.03
CA PRO A 183 -16.75 15.82 -5.96
C PRO A 183 -17.53 14.55 -6.30
N GLU A 184 -17.99 14.42 -7.56
CA GLU A 184 -18.73 13.25 -8.03
C GLU A 184 -17.89 11.97 -7.92
N VAL A 185 -16.63 12.00 -8.35
CA VAL A 185 -15.77 10.82 -8.29
C VAL A 185 -15.25 10.55 -6.88
N GLN A 186 -15.02 11.58 -6.08
CA GLN A 186 -14.69 11.42 -4.67
C GLN A 186 -15.84 10.74 -3.89
N ASP A 187 -17.10 11.06 -4.21
CA ASP A 187 -18.27 10.35 -3.68
C ASP A 187 -18.32 8.89 -4.16
N LEU A 188 -17.96 8.61 -5.42
CA LEU A 188 -17.84 7.23 -5.91
C LEU A 188 -16.77 6.44 -5.15
N ILE A 189 -15.61 7.07 -4.88
CA ILE A 189 -14.52 6.47 -4.10
C ILE A 189 -14.98 6.16 -2.68
N ALA A 190 -15.68 7.10 -2.02
CA ALA A 190 -16.19 6.94 -0.65
C ALA A 190 -17.14 5.73 -0.48
N ASN A 191 -17.85 5.37 -1.55
CA ASN A 191 -18.82 4.27 -1.53
C ASN A 191 -18.28 2.98 -2.14
N TYR A 192 -17.04 2.99 -2.64
CA TYR A 192 -16.47 1.83 -3.31
C TYR A 192 -16.20 0.69 -2.31
N GLY A 193 -16.79 -0.47 -2.61
CA GLY A 193 -16.62 -1.71 -1.83
C GLY A 193 -17.63 -1.91 -0.69
N VAL A 194 -18.43 -0.90 -0.32
CA VAL A 194 -19.39 -1.00 0.79
C VAL A 194 -20.37 -2.16 0.59
N ASP A 195 -20.97 -2.28 -0.60
CA ASP A 195 -21.94 -3.36 -0.87
C ASP A 195 -21.32 -4.76 -0.84
N GLN A 196 -20.02 -4.87 -1.14
CA GLN A 196 -19.33 -6.16 -1.27
C GLN A 196 -18.65 -6.60 0.05
N TYR A 197 -18.06 -5.65 0.79
CA TYR A 197 -17.23 -5.93 1.95
C TYR A 197 -17.82 -5.41 3.26
N GLY A 198 -18.94 -4.68 3.22
CA GLY A 198 -19.59 -4.09 4.39
C GLY A 198 -18.95 -2.78 4.87
N GLU A 199 -17.84 -2.37 4.27
CA GLU A 199 -17.11 -1.14 4.55
C GLU A 199 -16.49 -0.52 3.29
N ALA A 200 -16.19 0.77 3.34
CA ALA A 200 -15.53 1.47 2.24
C ALA A 200 -14.05 1.08 2.17
N LEU A 201 -13.54 0.80 0.97
CA LEU A 201 -12.13 0.41 0.79
C LEU A 201 -11.16 1.59 0.76
N PHE A 202 -11.66 2.79 0.51
CA PHE A 202 -10.86 4.01 0.38
C PHE A 202 -11.61 5.18 1.02
N THR A 203 -10.85 6.10 1.60
CA THR A 203 -11.34 7.39 2.05
C THR A 203 -10.86 8.48 1.09
N PRO A 204 -11.76 9.22 0.41
CA PRO A 204 -11.39 10.30 -0.50
C PRO A 204 -10.80 11.49 0.27
N ASN A 205 -9.79 12.15 -0.29
CA ASN A 205 -9.20 13.36 0.31
C ASN A 205 -8.54 14.29 -0.72
N ALA A 206 -9.09 14.38 -1.93
CA ALA A 206 -8.52 15.23 -2.97
C ALA A 206 -8.50 16.74 -2.64
N ASN A 207 -9.31 17.18 -1.68
CA ASN A 207 -9.46 18.60 -1.31
C ASN A 207 -8.86 18.96 0.06
N GLU A 208 -8.08 18.06 0.67
CA GLU A 208 -7.41 18.27 1.98
C GLU A 208 -5.96 18.71 1.84
#